data_AF-A0A956J1U2-F1
#
_entry.id   AF-A0A956J1U2-F1
#
_cell.length_a   1.000
_cell.length_b   1.000
_cell.length_c   1.000
_cell.angle_alpha   90.00
_cell.angle_beta   90.00
_cell.angle_gamma   90.00
#
_symmetry.space_group_name_H-M   'P 1'
#
loop_
_entity.id
_entity.type
_entity.pdbx_description
1 polymer ?
#
loop_
_entity_poly.entity_id
_entity_poly.type
_entity_poly.pdbx_seq_one_letter_code
_entity_poly.pdbx_strand_id
1 'polypeptide(L)'
;MSAGRPDRVLADYGFEPAASGPRGHYVTTHVAWRLHVVVLSELPLTRDTILLRLLGPPRVRLAAIRELLALPDDAWEKKVALPWLGRLRFEVPPDPASQSNEEREFIMETQAWFEQYQQQLRSEGRREGRDEGRREGRDAGRDEGRLLALTRLYARRLGRPLADAERVVLAERLERLGEDRLDEVVLELGADALAAWLADPAAR
;
A
#
# COMPACT_ATOMS: atom_id res chain seq x y z
N MET A 1 7.73 -29.88 17.50
CA MET A 1 8.98 -29.44 16.84
C MET A 1 9.99 -29.13 17.93
N SER A 2 11.22 -29.64 17.85
CA SER A 2 12.27 -29.28 18.80
C SER A 2 12.67 -27.82 18.60
N ALA A 3 12.67 -27.02 19.66
CA ALA A 3 13.12 -25.63 19.65
C ALA A 3 14.66 -25.48 19.67
N GLY A 4 15.39 -26.60 19.80
CA GLY A 4 16.84 -26.64 19.93
C GLY A 4 17.55 -27.15 18.69
N ARG A 5 18.89 -27.04 18.70
CA ARG A 5 19.76 -27.64 17.71
C ARG A 5 19.56 -29.16 17.66
N PRO A 6 19.28 -29.76 16.49
CA PRO A 6 18.99 -31.20 16.41
C PRO A 6 20.28 -32.02 16.35
N ASP A 7 21.07 -32.02 17.42
CA ASP A 7 22.43 -32.58 17.44
C ASP A 7 22.52 -34.03 16.94
N ARG A 8 21.61 -34.90 17.39
CA ARG A 8 21.58 -36.32 16.95
C ARG A 8 21.30 -36.46 15.46
N VAL A 9 20.34 -35.70 14.93
CA VAL A 9 20.02 -35.76 13.49
C VAL A 9 21.18 -35.25 12.65
N LEU A 10 21.85 -34.18 13.09
CA LEU A 10 23.01 -33.67 12.38
C LEU A 10 24.16 -34.69 12.36
N ALA A 11 24.43 -35.34 13.48
CA ALA A 11 25.48 -36.35 13.60
C ALA A 11 25.15 -37.64 12.83
N ASP A 12 23.98 -38.23 13.08
CA ASP A 12 23.60 -39.56 12.56
C ASP A 12 23.44 -39.57 11.03
N TYR A 13 23.09 -38.43 10.42
CA TYR A 13 22.91 -38.29 8.97
C TYR A 13 24.07 -37.57 8.27
N GLY A 14 25.18 -37.33 8.97
CA GLY A 14 26.41 -36.78 8.38
C GLY A 14 26.25 -35.37 7.82
N PHE A 15 25.53 -34.50 8.54
CA PHE A 15 25.42 -33.10 8.20
C PHE A 15 26.60 -32.29 8.74
N GLU A 16 27.19 -31.48 7.89
CA GLU A 16 28.26 -30.55 8.24
C GLU A 16 27.82 -29.11 8.00
N PRO A 17 28.38 -28.13 8.74
CA PRO A 17 28.13 -26.72 8.46
C PRO A 17 28.44 -26.42 6.99
N ALA A 18 27.53 -25.73 6.31
CA ALA A 18 27.73 -25.39 4.92
C ALA A 18 28.89 -24.40 4.76
N ALA A 19 29.76 -24.65 3.78
CA ALA A 19 30.88 -23.76 3.47
C ALA A 19 30.42 -22.36 3.02
N SER A 20 29.20 -22.26 2.48
CA SER A 20 28.55 -21.02 2.07
C SER A 20 27.19 -20.86 2.73
N GLY A 21 26.89 -19.66 3.22
CA GLY A 21 25.60 -19.31 3.80
C GLY A 21 25.70 -18.87 5.27
N PRO A 22 24.56 -18.54 5.90
CA PRO A 22 24.54 -18.08 7.28
C PRO A 22 24.83 -19.22 8.25
N ARG A 23 25.27 -18.85 9.47
CA ARG A 23 25.32 -19.79 10.61
C ARG A 23 23.95 -20.46 10.78
N GLY A 24 23.94 -21.77 11.05
CA GLY A 24 22.72 -22.57 11.14
C GLY A 24 22.34 -23.29 9.84
N HIS A 25 23.06 -23.07 8.74
CA HIS A 25 22.92 -23.82 7.50
C HIS A 25 23.86 -25.04 7.48
N TYR A 26 23.29 -26.23 7.32
CA TYR A 26 24.00 -27.50 7.28
C TYR A 26 23.69 -28.27 6.00
N VAL A 27 24.67 -28.99 5.46
CA VAL A 27 24.57 -29.78 4.23
C VAL A 27 25.06 -31.19 4.47
N THR A 28 24.48 -32.16 3.78
CA THR A 28 24.99 -33.53 3.79
C THR A 28 26.20 -33.67 2.87
N THR A 29 27.15 -34.52 3.26
CA THR A 29 28.32 -34.89 2.46
C THR A 29 28.04 -36.04 1.48
N HIS A 30 26.85 -36.65 1.55
CA HIS A 30 26.47 -37.75 0.66
C HIS A 30 26.12 -37.28 -0.76
N VAL A 31 26.73 -37.92 -1.78
CA VAL A 31 26.54 -37.61 -3.20
C VAL A 31 25.13 -37.91 -3.71
N ALA A 32 24.44 -38.87 -3.08
CA ALA A 32 23.15 -39.35 -3.57
C ALA A 32 22.05 -38.29 -3.44
N TRP A 33 21.95 -37.58 -2.30
CA TRP A 33 20.87 -36.61 -2.04
C TRP A 33 21.46 -35.29 -1.52
N ARG A 34 21.11 -34.17 -2.16
CA ARG A 34 21.53 -32.83 -1.72
C ARG A 34 20.53 -32.26 -0.72
N LEU A 35 20.62 -32.70 0.53
CA LEU A 35 19.78 -32.21 1.61
C LEU A 35 20.44 -31.04 2.35
N HIS A 36 19.63 -30.04 2.69
CA HIS A 36 20.01 -28.87 3.45
C HIS A 36 19.13 -28.76 4.70
N VAL A 37 19.75 -28.52 5.86
CA VAL A 37 19.06 -28.31 7.12
C VAL A 37 19.34 -26.89 7.60
N VAL A 38 18.28 -26.16 7.98
CA VAL A 38 18.38 -24.83 8.56
C VAL A 38 17.92 -24.86 10.01
N VAL A 39 18.85 -24.61 10.93
CA VAL A 39 18.58 -24.51 12.38
C VAL A 39 18.24 -23.07 12.70
N LEU A 40 16.95 -22.78 12.84
CA LEU A 40 16.44 -21.41 12.98
C LEU A 40 16.98 -20.66 14.21
N SER A 41 17.27 -21.37 15.30
CA SER A 41 17.84 -20.78 16.53
C SER A 41 19.33 -20.42 16.43
N GLU A 42 20.02 -20.90 15.39
CA GLU A 42 21.42 -20.54 15.12
C GLU A 42 21.58 -19.44 14.07
N LEU A 43 20.48 -19.07 13.39
CA LEU A 43 20.51 -18.05 12.37
C LEU A 43 20.94 -16.70 12.97
N PRO A 44 21.85 -15.96 12.31
CA PRO A 44 22.33 -14.67 12.79
C PRO A 44 21.21 -13.63 12.81
N LEU A 45 21.20 -12.72 13.79
CA LEU A 45 20.22 -11.63 13.90
C LEU A 45 20.52 -10.53 12.87
N THR A 46 20.16 -10.81 11.64
CA THR A 46 20.37 -9.97 10.46
C THR A 46 19.10 -9.91 9.64
N ARG A 47 18.96 -8.86 8.81
CA ARG A 47 17.80 -8.64 7.95
C ARG A 47 17.48 -9.85 7.06
N ASP A 48 18.52 -10.46 6.48
CA ASP A 48 18.41 -11.57 5.52
C ASP A 48 17.77 -12.83 6.08
N THR A 49 17.75 -12.98 7.42
CA THR A 49 17.22 -14.19 8.08
C THR A 49 15.91 -13.95 8.82
N ILE A 50 15.39 -12.71 8.85
CA ILE A 50 14.19 -12.34 9.61
C ILE A 50 13.04 -13.29 9.26
N LEU A 51 12.74 -13.47 7.97
CA LEU A 51 11.59 -14.28 7.54
C LEU A 51 11.70 -15.75 7.98
N LEU A 52 12.89 -16.34 7.91
CA LEU A 52 13.11 -17.71 8.38
C LEU A 52 12.95 -17.80 9.89
N ARG A 53 13.49 -16.83 10.64
CA ARG A 53 13.41 -16.79 12.11
C ARG A 53 11.98 -16.58 12.62
N LEU A 54 11.08 -16.00 11.82
CA LEU A 54 9.65 -15.95 12.15
C LEU A 54 9.01 -17.34 12.26
N LEU A 55 9.54 -18.34 11.56
CA LEU A 55 9.09 -19.74 11.66
C LEU A 55 9.69 -20.46 12.87
N GLY A 56 10.60 -19.80 13.59
CA GLY A 56 11.35 -20.35 14.71
C GLY A 56 10.52 -20.53 16.00
N PRO A 57 11.15 -21.06 17.06
CA PRO A 57 10.54 -21.14 18.39
C PRO A 57 10.25 -19.74 18.97
N PRO A 58 9.40 -19.62 20.01
CA PRO A 58 8.87 -18.33 20.49
C PRO A 58 9.93 -17.25 20.69
N ARG A 59 11.05 -17.56 21.36
CA ARG A 59 12.15 -16.59 21.59
C ARG A 59 12.78 -16.05 20.30
N VAL A 60 13.02 -16.92 19.32
CA VAL A 60 13.63 -16.56 18.03
C VAL A 60 12.65 -15.78 17.17
N ARG A 61 11.39 -16.25 17.14
CA ARG A 61 10.28 -15.60 16.44
C ARG A 61 10.02 -14.19 16.96
N LEU A 62 10.05 -13.99 18.28
CA LEU A 62 9.89 -12.69 18.91
C LEU A 62 10.95 -11.68 18.49
N ALA A 63 12.22 -12.09 18.51
CA ALA A 63 13.31 -11.25 18.04
C ALA A 63 13.10 -10.87 16.56
N ALA A 64 12.72 -11.85 15.73
CA ALA A 64 12.44 -11.61 14.31
C ALA A 64 11.23 -10.71 14.07
N ILE A 65 10.16 -10.82 14.86
CA ILE A 65 9.01 -9.90 14.81
C ILE A 65 9.51 -8.48 15.14
N ARG A 66 10.23 -8.27 16.25
CA ARG A 66 10.73 -6.94 16.60
C ARG A 66 11.63 -6.33 15.51
N GLU A 67 12.52 -7.13 14.93
CA GLU A 67 13.37 -6.69 13.82
C GLU A 67 12.58 -6.37 12.55
N LEU A 68 11.61 -7.22 12.17
CA LEU A 68 10.74 -7.01 11.01
C LEU A 68 10.01 -5.67 11.11
N LEU A 69 9.59 -5.30 12.32
CA LEU A 69 8.79 -4.10 12.57
C LEU A 69 9.62 -2.84 12.64
N ALA A 70 10.88 -2.96 13.06
CA ALA A 70 11.86 -1.88 13.01
C ALA A 70 12.30 -1.54 11.57
N LEU A 71 11.98 -2.37 10.57
CA LEU A 71 12.24 -2.04 9.16
C LEU A 71 11.42 -0.83 8.70
N PRO A 72 11.82 -0.17 7.60
CA PRO A 72 10.98 0.81 6.90
C PRO A 72 9.63 0.21 6.48
N ASP A 73 8.59 1.03 6.38
CA ASP A 73 7.22 0.57 6.05
C ASP A 73 7.09 0.07 4.60
N ASP A 74 7.95 0.53 3.70
CA ASP A 74 8.02 0.09 2.31
C ASP A 74 8.84 -1.20 2.11
N ALA A 75 9.47 -1.72 3.18
CA ALA A 75 10.29 -2.93 3.14
C ALA A 75 9.48 -4.13 2.61
N TRP A 76 10.05 -4.83 1.63
CA TRP A 76 9.39 -5.98 1.01
C TRP A 76 9.12 -7.10 2.03
N GLU A 77 9.99 -7.25 3.04
CA GLU A 77 9.82 -8.22 4.12
C GLU A 77 8.52 -7.97 4.88
N LYS A 78 8.19 -6.70 5.19
CA LYS A 78 6.92 -6.34 5.84
C LYS A 78 5.73 -6.70 4.94
N LYS A 79 5.80 -6.38 3.65
CA LYS A 79 4.74 -6.68 2.67
C LYS A 79 4.46 -8.17 2.55
N VAL A 80 5.51 -9.00 2.60
CA VAL A 80 5.39 -10.45 2.56
C VAL A 80 4.94 -11.00 3.91
N ALA A 81 5.53 -10.52 5.02
CA ALA A 81 5.36 -11.09 6.36
C ALA A 81 4.01 -10.80 7.02
N LEU A 82 3.58 -9.54 6.98
CA LEU A 82 2.47 -9.05 7.80
C LEU A 82 1.10 -9.67 7.45
N PRO A 83 0.76 -9.92 6.16
CA PRO A 83 -0.53 -10.52 5.82
C PRO A 83 -0.75 -11.90 6.43
N TRP A 84 0.28 -12.74 6.52
CA TRP A 84 0.14 -14.07 7.11
C TRP A 84 0.34 -14.07 8.63
N LEU A 85 1.15 -13.16 9.18
CA LEU A 85 1.22 -12.96 10.64
C LEU A 85 -0.16 -12.57 11.21
N GLY A 86 -0.93 -11.78 10.46
CA GLY A 86 -2.32 -11.48 10.80
C GLY A 86 -3.26 -12.69 10.81
N ARG A 87 -2.99 -13.72 9.98
CA ARG A 87 -3.78 -14.96 9.92
C ARG A 87 -3.41 -15.94 11.03
N LEU A 88 -2.12 -16.10 11.32
CA LEU A 88 -1.63 -17.01 12.37
C LEU A 88 -2.15 -16.65 13.77
N ARG A 89 -2.53 -15.38 13.98
CA ARG A 89 -3.14 -14.89 15.22
C ARG A 89 -4.44 -15.62 15.59
N PHE A 90 -5.12 -16.27 14.64
CA PHE A 90 -6.38 -16.99 14.86
C PHE A 90 -6.21 -18.46 15.31
N GLU A 91 -4.97 -18.97 15.36
CA GLU A 91 -4.69 -20.38 15.72
C GLU A 91 -4.08 -20.55 17.13
N VAL A 92 -4.12 -19.51 17.97
CA VAL A 92 -3.68 -19.62 19.37
C VAL A 92 -4.72 -20.44 20.16
N PRO A 93 -4.34 -21.61 20.73
CA PRO A 93 -5.27 -22.41 21.51
C PRO A 93 -5.78 -21.64 22.73
N PRO A 94 -7.08 -21.71 23.05
CA PRO A 94 -7.72 -20.86 24.05
C PRO A 94 -7.37 -21.20 25.50
N ASP A 95 -6.65 -22.30 25.79
CA ASP A 95 -6.38 -22.73 27.16
C ASP A 95 -5.08 -22.11 27.72
N PRO A 96 -5.15 -21.10 28.60
CA PRO A 96 -3.99 -20.46 29.18
C PRO A 96 -3.25 -21.43 30.11
N ALA A 97 -3.92 -22.41 30.71
CA ALA A 97 -3.35 -23.29 31.73
C ALA A 97 -2.25 -24.23 31.20
N SER A 98 -2.22 -24.46 29.89
CA SER A 98 -1.22 -25.28 29.20
C SER A 98 0.03 -24.50 28.74
N GLN A 99 0.02 -23.18 28.90
CA GLN A 99 1.04 -22.27 28.35
C GLN A 99 2.02 -21.82 29.44
N SER A 100 3.30 -21.77 29.08
CA SER A 100 4.34 -21.11 29.88
C SER A 100 4.05 -19.62 30.03
N ASN A 101 4.61 -18.99 31.08
CA ASN A 101 4.47 -17.55 31.28
C ASN A 101 5.02 -16.75 30.09
N GLU A 102 6.11 -17.22 29.48
CA GLU A 102 6.69 -16.60 28.28
C GLU A 102 5.76 -16.68 27.06
N GLU A 103 4.98 -17.75 26.90
CA GLU A 103 4.01 -17.90 25.80
C GLU A 103 2.79 -16.97 25.99
N ARG A 104 2.34 -16.79 27.23
CA ARG A 104 1.23 -15.86 27.53
C ARG A 104 1.63 -14.40 27.30
N GLU A 105 2.83 -14.02 27.76
CA GLU A 105 3.39 -12.68 27.54
C GLU A 105 3.59 -12.42 26.04
N PHE A 106 4.06 -13.42 25.28
CA PHE A 106 4.16 -13.39 23.82
C PHE A 106 2.83 -13.11 23.13
N ILE A 107 1.76 -13.82 23.52
CA ILE A 107 0.43 -13.65 22.92
C ILE A 107 -0.08 -12.24 23.18
N MET A 108 -0.01 -11.76 24.43
CA MET A 108 -0.50 -10.42 24.79
C MET A 108 0.27 -9.30 24.10
N GLU A 109 1.61 -9.33 24.11
CA GLU A 109 2.46 -8.30 23.48
C GLU A 109 2.23 -8.26 21.96
N THR A 110 2.21 -9.43 21.32
CA THR A 110 2.01 -9.53 19.86
C THR A 110 0.60 -9.08 19.45
N GLN A 111 -0.42 -9.37 20.27
CA GLN A 111 -1.80 -8.97 20.03
C GLN A 111 -1.98 -7.45 20.08
N ALA A 112 -1.50 -6.82 21.15
CA ALA A 112 -1.59 -5.37 21.33
C ALA A 112 -0.82 -4.63 20.23
N TRP A 113 0.38 -5.11 19.90
CA TRP A 113 1.18 -4.52 18.84
C TRP A 113 0.48 -4.61 17.47
N PHE A 114 -0.04 -5.79 17.11
CA PHE A 114 -0.68 -5.98 15.81
C PHE A 114 -1.97 -5.16 15.67
N GLU A 115 -2.72 -4.97 16.77
CA GLU A 115 -3.86 -4.06 16.81
C GLU A 115 -3.45 -2.62 16.52
N GLN A 116 -2.39 -2.14 17.19
CA GLN A 116 -1.87 -0.79 16.98
C GLN A 116 -1.42 -0.60 15.53
N TYR A 117 -0.71 -1.58 14.96
CA TYR A 117 -0.28 -1.54 13.57
C TYR A 117 -1.46 -1.48 12.58
N GLN A 118 -2.49 -2.31 12.79
CA GLN A 118 -3.72 -2.26 11.98
C GLN A 118 -4.44 -0.92 12.09
N GLN A 119 -4.48 -0.33 13.29
CA GLN A 119 -5.05 0.99 13.49
C GLN A 119 -4.27 2.08 12.75
N GLN A 120 -2.94 2.02 12.77
CA GLN A 120 -2.08 2.94 12.04
C GLN A 120 -2.33 2.87 10.53
N LEU A 121 -2.30 1.68 9.94
CA LEU A 121 -2.58 1.49 8.51
C LEU A 121 -3.97 2.02 8.11
N ARG A 122 -4.99 1.76 8.93
CA ARG A 122 -6.34 2.31 8.70
C ARG A 122 -6.38 3.83 8.83
N SER A 123 -5.57 4.41 9.71
CA SER A 123 -5.47 5.85 9.89
C SER A 123 -4.82 6.52 8.68
N GLU A 124 -3.69 5.96 8.23
CA GLU A 124 -2.95 6.41 7.05
C GLU A 124 -3.80 6.31 5.79
N GLY A 125 -4.41 5.15 5.52
CA GLY A 125 -5.29 4.99 4.36
C GLY A 125 -6.50 5.94 4.37
N ARG A 126 -7.06 6.24 5.56
CA ARG A 126 -8.12 7.27 5.68
C ARG A 126 -7.61 8.68 5.45
N ARG A 127 -6.37 8.97 5.82
CA ARG A 127 -5.76 10.28 5.59
C ARG A 127 -5.47 10.48 4.10
N GLU A 128 -4.83 9.50 3.47
CA GLU A 128 -4.53 9.51 2.05
C GLU A 128 -5.80 9.64 1.21
N GLY A 129 -6.82 8.80 1.46
CA GLY A 129 -8.07 8.88 0.72
C GLY A 129 -8.83 10.20 0.92
N ARG A 130 -8.73 10.83 2.10
CA ARG A 130 -9.29 12.17 2.31
C ARG A 130 -8.49 13.25 1.59
N ASP A 131 -7.18 13.14 1.53
CA ASP A 131 -6.32 14.12 0.88
C ASP A 131 -6.50 14.06 -0.64
N GLU A 132 -6.55 12.86 -1.21
CA GLU A 132 -6.85 12.60 -2.62
C GLU A 132 -8.25 13.10 -2.98
N GLY A 133 -9.30 12.65 -2.28
CA GLY A 133 -10.67 13.08 -2.56
C GLY A 133 -10.88 14.59 -2.40
N ARG A 134 -10.15 15.25 -1.48
CA ARG A 134 -10.16 16.73 -1.36
C ARG A 134 -9.45 17.43 -2.51
N ARG A 135 -8.44 16.83 -3.12
CA ARG A 135 -7.77 17.40 -4.30
C ARG A 135 -8.68 17.27 -5.51
N GLU A 136 -9.13 16.06 -5.81
CA GLU A 136 -10.03 15.77 -6.92
C GLU A 136 -11.32 16.61 -6.83
N GLY A 137 -11.96 16.65 -5.67
CA GLY A 137 -13.18 17.45 -5.48
C GLY A 137 -12.96 18.97 -5.63
N ARG A 138 -11.77 19.48 -5.28
CA ARG A 138 -11.44 20.89 -5.50
C ARG A 138 -11.16 21.19 -6.97
N ASP A 139 -10.52 20.27 -7.67
CA ASP A 139 -10.20 20.46 -9.09
C ASP A 139 -11.48 20.38 -9.92
N ALA A 140 -12.31 19.35 -9.71
CA ALA A 140 -13.64 19.25 -10.32
C ALA A 140 -14.53 20.47 -10.01
N GLY A 141 -14.56 20.92 -8.75
CA GLY A 141 -15.32 22.12 -8.36
C GLY A 141 -14.81 23.42 -9.00
N ARG A 142 -13.50 23.52 -9.28
CA ARG A 142 -12.95 24.66 -10.02
C ARG A 142 -13.39 24.63 -11.49
N ASP A 143 -13.39 23.46 -12.12
CA ASP A 143 -13.77 23.32 -13.52
C ASP A 143 -15.28 23.55 -13.74
N GLU A 144 -16.12 23.01 -12.85
CA GLU A 144 -17.56 23.34 -12.84
C GLU A 144 -17.80 24.84 -12.61
N GLY A 145 -17.08 25.45 -11.66
CA GLY A 145 -17.16 26.87 -11.37
C GLY A 145 -16.78 27.76 -12.56
N ARG A 146 -15.73 27.38 -13.29
CA ARG A 146 -15.29 28.06 -14.52
C ARG A 146 -16.35 27.98 -15.61
N LEU A 147 -16.88 26.80 -15.88
CA LEU A 147 -17.92 26.61 -16.89
C LEU A 147 -19.18 27.44 -16.56
N LEU A 148 -19.57 27.49 -15.28
CA LEU A 148 -20.68 28.32 -14.81
C LEU A 148 -20.41 29.82 -15.02
N ALA A 149 -19.19 30.29 -14.76
CA ALA A 149 -18.79 31.68 -14.97
C ALA A 149 -18.84 32.06 -16.46
N LEU A 150 -18.24 31.24 -17.34
CA LEU A 150 -18.24 31.43 -18.78
C LEU A 150 -19.67 31.40 -19.35
N THR A 151 -20.50 30.45 -18.91
CA THR A 151 -21.91 30.38 -19.33
C THR A 151 -22.65 31.69 -19.03
N ARG A 152 -22.42 32.29 -17.84
CA ARG A 152 -23.04 33.57 -17.48
C ARG A 152 -22.50 34.73 -18.32
N LEU A 153 -21.21 34.73 -18.61
CA LEU A 153 -20.56 35.77 -19.42
C LEU A 153 -21.07 35.73 -20.88
N TYR A 154 -21.10 34.55 -21.49
CA TYR A 154 -21.63 34.35 -22.83
C TYR A 154 -23.12 34.71 -22.90
N ALA A 155 -23.93 34.33 -21.91
CA ALA A 155 -25.35 34.70 -21.87
C ALA A 155 -25.55 36.23 -21.82
N ARG A 156 -24.72 36.93 -21.02
CA ARG A 156 -24.73 38.40 -20.98
C ARG A 156 -24.32 39.01 -22.31
N ARG A 157 -23.29 38.46 -22.96
CA ARG A 157 -22.79 38.95 -24.25
C ARG A 157 -23.80 38.77 -25.39
N LEU A 158 -24.53 37.65 -25.38
CA LEU A 158 -25.61 37.35 -26.33
C LEU A 158 -26.91 38.10 -26.03
N GLY A 159 -27.05 38.66 -24.81
CA GLY A 159 -28.30 39.28 -24.35
C GLY A 159 -29.45 38.30 -24.10
N ARG A 160 -29.16 36.99 -24.07
CA ARG A 160 -30.13 35.92 -23.84
C ARG A 160 -29.48 34.74 -23.12
N PRO A 161 -30.25 33.90 -22.40
CA PRO A 161 -29.70 32.65 -21.87
C PRO A 161 -29.19 31.74 -23.00
N LEU A 162 -28.14 30.97 -22.71
CA LEU A 162 -27.69 29.90 -23.60
C LEU A 162 -28.75 28.79 -23.64
N ALA A 163 -28.87 28.12 -24.78
CA ALA A 163 -29.59 26.86 -24.91
C ALA A 163 -28.77 25.70 -24.30
N ASP A 164 -29.40 24.55 -24.03
CA ASP A 164 -28.70 23.37 -23.51
C ASP A 164 -27.61 22.89 -24.47
N ALA A 165 -27.88 22.90 -25.77
CA ALA A 165 -26.88 22.55 -26.79
C ALA A 165 -25.68 23.51 -26.78
N GLU A 166 -25.91 24.82 -26.60
CA GLU A 166 -24.83 25.82 -26.51
C GLU A 166 -24.00 25.63 -25.24
N ARG A 167 -24.63 25.21 -24.12
CA ARG A 167 -23.90 24.87 -22.88
C ARG A 167 -22.98 23.68 -23.07
N VAL A 168 -23.45 22.63 -23.75
CA VAL A 168 -22.64 21.44 -24.05
C VAL A 168 -21.46 21.81 -24.93
N VAL A 169 -21.70 22.57 -26.01
CA VAL A 169 -20.64 23.04 -26.91
C VAL A 169 -19.61 23.90 -26.16
N LEU A 170 -20.06 24.79 -25.27
CA LEU A 170 -19.15 25.62 -24.47
C LEU A 170 -18.29 24.77 -23.53
N ALA A 171 -18.84 23.72 -22.90
CA ALA A 171 -18.10 22.79 -22.06
C ALA A 171 -17.03 22.02 -22.85
N GLU A 172 -17.40 21.43 -23.99
CA GLU A 172 -16.46 20.72 -24.87
C GLU A 172 -15.33 21.63 -25.37
N ARG A 173 -15.66 22.90 -25.65
CA ARG A 173 -14.66 23.89 -26.06
C ARG A 173 -13.78 24.35 -24.93
N LEU A 174 -14.28 24.46 -23.70
CA LEU A 174 -13.46 24.76 -22.54
C LEU A 174 -12.38 23.68 -22.35
N GLU A 175 -12.75 22.41 -22.48
CA GLU A 175 -11.80 21.30 -22.42
C GLU A 175 -10.80 21.31 -23.58
N ARG A 176 -11.25 21.62 -24.81
CA ARG A 176 -10.42 21.55 -26.01
C ARG A 176 -9.52 22.77 -26.25
N LEU A 177 -10.03 23.97 -25.99
CA LEU A 177 -9.40 25.25 -26.33
C LEU A 177 -8.82 25.98 -25.12
N GLY A 178 -9.29 25.65 -23.91
CA GLY A 178 -8.89 26.32 -22.68
C GLY A 178 -9.67 27.60 -22.40
N GLU A 179 -9.57 28.07 -21.16
CA GLU A 179 -10.28 29.23 -20.61
C GLU A 179 -9.89 30.52 -21.34
N ASP A 180 -8.59 30.78 -21.49
CA ASP A 180 -8.07 32.01 -22.11
C ASP A 180 -8.66 32.28 -23.49
N ARG A 181 -8.83 31.22 -24.30
CA ARG A 181 -9.39 31.35 -25.64
C ARG A 181 -10.87 31.70 -25.62
N LEU A 182 -11.63 31.14 -24.69
CA LEU A 182 -13.05 31.44 -24.53
C LEU A 182 -13.26 32.87 -24.02
N ASP A 183 -12.41 33.32 -23.12
CA ASP A 183 -12.41 34.70 -22.62
C ASP A 183 -12.12 35.70 -23.73
N GLU A 184 -11.11 35.45 -24.58
CA GLU A 184 -10.85 36.29 -25.77
C GLU A 184 -12.08 36.36 -26.68
N VAL A 185 -12.65 35.21 -27.03
CA VAL A 185 -13.77 35.11 -27.98
C VAL A 185 -14.99 35.89 -27.50
N VAL A 186 -15.36 35.77 -26.22
CA VAL A 186 -16.55 36.47 -25.68
C VAL A 186 -16.33 37.97 -25.54
N LEU A 187 -15.09 38.40 -25.31
CA LEU A 187 -14.74 39.81 -25.21
C LEU A 187 -14.66 40.48 -26.59
N GLU A 188 -14.10 39.80 -27.59
CA GLU A 188 -13.88 40.36 -28.93
C GLU A 188 -15.11 40.28 -29.84
N LEU A 189 -15.84 39.16 -29.82
CA LEU A 189 -16.97 38.96 -30.72
C LEU A 189 -18.22 39.68 -30.23
N GLY A 190 -18.95 40.33 -31.15
CA GLY A 190 -20.31 40.83 -30.91
C GLY A 190 -21.33 39.68 -30.81
N ALA A 191 -22.55 39.98 -30.36
CA ALA A 191 -23.57 38.97 -30.08
C ALA A 191 -23.86 38.02 -31.26
N ASP A 192 -24.05 38.55 -32.47
CA ASP A 192 -24.35 37.73 -33.65
C ASP A 192 -23.16 36.84 -34.07
N ALA A 193 -21.95 37.40 -34.04
CA ALA A 193 -20.73 36.65 -34.34
C ALA A 193 -20.45 35.56 -33.30
N LEU A 194 -20.74 35.83 -32.02
CA LEU A 194 -20.61 34.86 -30.94
C LEU A 194 -21.63 33.72 -31.07
N ALA A 195 -22.87 34.03 -31.45
CA ALA A 195 -23.89 33.01 -31.72
C ALA A 195 -23.49 32.11 -32.90
N ALA A 196 -22.98 32.71 -33.99
CA ALA A 196 -22.45 31.96 -35.12
C ALA A 196 -21.26 31.09 -34.73
N TRP A 197 -20.34 31.62 -33.90
CA TRP A 197 -19.19 30.89 -33.40
C TRP A 197 -19.63 29.67 -32.56
N LEU A 198 -20.62 29.80 -31.68
CA LEU A 198 -21.17 28.67 -30.91
C LEU A 198 -21.86 27.63 -31.80
N ALA A 199 -22.48 28.05 -32.91
CA ALA A 199 -23.15 27.16 -33.85
C ALA A 199 -22.19 26.41 -34.80
N ASP A 200 -20.99 26.93 -35.03
CA ASP A 200 -19.99 26.31 -35.91
C ASP A 200 -19.13 25.26 -35.17
N PRO A 201 -19.30 23.95 -35.41
CA PRO A 201 -18.55 22.91 -34.71
C PRO A 201 -17.03 22.95 -34.99
N ALA A 202 -16.57 23.59 -36.07
CA ALA A 202 -15.16 23.69 -36.43
C ALA A 202 -14.44 24.90 -35.82
N ALA A 203 -15.18 25.80 -35.16
CA ALA A 203 -14.64 27.04 -34.64
C ALA A 203 -13.58 26.82 -33.53
N ARG A 204 -12.56 27.67 -33.54
CA ARG A 204 -11.40 27.64 -32.63
C ARG A 204 -11.23 28.97 -31.91
#